data_AF-A0A945PEL6-F1
#
_entry.id   AF-A0A945PEL6-F1
#
_cell.length_a   1.000
_cell.length_b   1.000
_cell.length_c   1.000
_cell.angle_alpha   90.00
_cell.angle_beta   90.00
_cell.angle_gamma   90.00
#
_symmetry.space_group_name_H-M   'P 1'
#
loop_
_entity.id
_entity.type
_entity.pdbx_description
1 polymer ?
#
loop_
_entity_poly.entity_id
_entity_poly.type
_entity_poly.pdbx_seq_one_letter_code
_entity_poly.pdbx_strand_id
1 'polypeptide(L)'
;MASPTNPHLLRRSAVGPAGSHTGTRNIRRPGWAYLQAHTPPYENEVIAVQLAWDTQPIVERLAVIPNNNTDYSAQNYGSVSPNGMKVLVGSNWGGESGRPVQTYLVDITGLCR
;
A
#
# COMPACT_ATOMS: atom_id res chain seq x y z
N MET A 1 -17.33 -17.10 -43.17
CA MET A 1 -16.49 -17.56 -42.03
C MET A 1 -16.35 -16.40 -41.07
N ALA A 2 -17.14 -16.40 -39.99
CA ALA A 2 -17.06 -15.40 -38.93
C ALA A 2 -16.17 -15.96 -37.81
N SER A 3 -15.19 -15.17 -37.36
CA SER A 3 -14.33 -15.50 -36.23
C SER A 3 -15.13 -15.42 -34.93
N PRO A 4 -15.07 -16.41 -34.01
CA PRO A 4 -15.78 -16.32 -32.75
C PRO A 4 -15.00 -15.42 -31.79
N THR A 5 -15.58 -14.29 -31.42
CA THR A 5 -15.12 -13.44 -30.32
C THR A 5 -15.33 -14.17 -28.99
N ASN A 6 -14.24 -14.51 -28.31
CA ASN A 6 -14.25 -15.22 -27.03
C ASN A 6 -14.72 -14.26 -25.89
N PRO A 7 -15.88 -14.49 -25.25
CA PRO A 7 -16.49 -13.53 -24.31
C PRO A 7 -15.88 -13.52 -22.90
N HIS A 8 -14.77 -14.21 -22.65
CA HIS A 8 -14.26 -14.47 -21.28
C HIS A 8 -13.16 -13.54 -20.74
N LEU A 9 -12.83 -12.43 -21.39
CA LEU A 9 -11.77 -11.52 -20.90
C LEU A 9 -12.24 -10.08 -20.70
N LEU A 10 -13.40 -9.89 -20.09
CA LEU A 10 -13.65 -8.66 -19.33
C LEU A 10 -12.92 -8.78 -17.98
N ARG A 11 -11.58 -8.74 -18.00
CA ARG A 11 -10.80 -8.43 -16.80
C ARG A 11 -11.11 -6.97 -16.49
N ARG A 12 -12.15 -6.73 -15.68
CA ARG A 12 -12.29 -5.45 -14.98
C ARG A 12 -10.93 -5.20 -14.32
N SER A 13 -10.25 -4.13 -14.70
CA SER A 13 -9.04 -3.70 -13.99
C SER A 13 -9.40 -3.65 -12.52
N ALA A 14 -8.84 -4.56 -11.72
CA ALA A 14 -8.87 -4.38 -10.29
C ALA A 14 -8.23 -3.02 -10.05
N VAL A 15 -8.97 -2.10 -9.43
CA VAL A 15 -8.38 -0.84 -8.97
C VAL A 15 -7.43 -1.26 -7.86
N GLY A 16 -6.17 -1.54 -8.25
CA GLY A 16 -5.09 -1.74 -7.31
C GLY A 16 -4.96 -0.46 -6.49
N PRO A 17 -4.61 -0.57 -5.20
CA PRO A 17 -4.38 0.62 -4.39
C PRO A 17 -3.31 1.46 -5.08
N ALA A 18 -3.68 2.64 -5.56
CA ALA A 18 -2.70 3.56 -6.13
C ALA A 18 -1.86 4.10 -4.97
N GLY A 19 -0.56 3.88 -5.05
CA GLY A 19 0.41 4.39 -4.08
C GLY A 19 1.77 4.54 -4.73
N SER A 20 2.55 5.48 -4.21
CA SER A 20 3.91 5.76 -4.67
C SER A 20 4.89 5.29 -3.59
N HIS A 21 6.05 4.77 -4.00
CA HIS A 21 7.11 4.25 -3.12
C HIS A 21 6.67 3.06 -2.25
N THR A 22 6.98 1.85 -2.73
CA THR A 22 6.60 0.59 -2.06
C THR A 22 7.80 -0.13 -1.47
N GLY A 23 7.60 -0.74 -0.29
CA GLY A 23 8.54 -1.65 0.33
C GLY A 23 8.18 -3.10 0.01
N THR A 24 9.06 -3.84 -0.63
CA THR A 24 8.86 -5.27 -0.99
C THR A 24 9.86 -6.19 -0.30
N ARG A 25 10.75 -5.66 0.55
CA ARG A 25 11.85 -6.39 1.18
C ARG A 25 11.43 -7.19 2.41
N ASN A 26 10.33 -7.93 2.32
CA ASN A 26 9.92 -8.91 3.34
C ASN A 26 10.37 -10.32 2.94
N ILE A 27 11.31 -10.91 3.69
CA ILE A 27 11.84 -12.25 3.45
C ILE A 27 10.94 -13.38 3.96
N ARG A 28 9.96 -13.07 4.82
CA ARG A 28 9.00 -14.04 5.38
C ARG A 28 7.69 -14.12 4.60
N ARG A 29 7.36 -13.09 3.81
CA ARG A 29 6.18 -13.08 2.93
C ARG A 29 6.57 -12.64 1.52
N PRO A 30 7.31 -13.46 0.76
CA PRO A 30 7.63 -13.17 -0.63
C PRO A 30 6.36 -12.88 -1.45
N GLY A 31 6.44 -11.95 -2.39
CA GLY A 31 5.28 -11.55 -3.18
C GLY A 31 4.29 -10.67 -2.44
N TRP A 32 4.71 -9.90 -1.44
CA TRP A 32 3.92 -8.85 -0.81
C TRP A 32 4.60 -7.48 -0.95
N ALA A 33 3.80 -6.45 -1.21
CA ALA A 33 4.21 -5.05 -1.23
C ALA A 33 3.53 -4.28 -0.10
N TYR A 34 4.26 -3.38 0.52
CA TYR A 34 3.80 -2.53 1.61
C TYR A 34 3.89 -1.08 1.16
N LEU A 35 2.82 -0.33 1.35
CA LEU A 35 2.74 1.06 0.92
C LEU A 35 1.73 1.82 1.77
N GLN A 36 1.77 3.14 1.67
CA GLN A 36 0.61 3.96 2.03
C GLN A 36 -0.18 4.28 0.75
N ALA A 37 -1.49 4.10 0.78
CA ALA A 37 -2.37 4.41 -0.33
C ALA A 37 -2.88 5.86 -0.25
N HIS A 38 -3.00 6.51 -1.42
CA HIS A 38 -3.39 7.92 -1.54
C HIS A 38 -4.71 8.12 -2.26
N THR A 39 -5.37 7.03 -2.63
CA THR A 39 -6.65 7.06 -3.35
C THR A 39 -7.66 6.15 -2.68
N PRO A 40 -8.96 6.50 -2.73
CA PRO A 40 -10.01 5.59 -2.32
C PRO A 40 -9.89 4.21 -3.00
N PRO A 41 -10.26 3.12 -2.32
CA PRO A 41 -10.90 3.07 -0.99
C PRO A 41 -9.91 3.04 0.19
N TYR A 42 -8.60 3.07 -0.04
CA TYR A 42 -7.56 2.90 0.97
C TYR A 42 -6.84 4.22 1.29
N GLU A 43 -7.48 5.35 0.99
CA GLU A 43 -6.88 6.67 1.18
C GLU A 43 -6.43 6.86 2.63
N ASN A 44 -5.19 7.33 2.81
CA ASN A 44 -4.55 7.50 4.12
C ASN A 44 -4.27 6.20 4.88
N GLU A 45 -4.23 5.05 4.20
CA GLU A 45 -3.96 3.77 4.87
C GLU A 45 -2.61 3.21 4.51
N VAL A 46 -1.91 2.69 5.52
CA VAL A 46 -0.81 1.75 5.31
C VAL A 46 -1.41 0.38 5.08
N ILE A 47 -1.09 -0.21 3.95
CA ILE A 47 -1.62 -1.50 3.50
C ILE A 47 -0.50 -2.46 3.09
N ALA A 48 -0.80 -3.75 3.14
CA ALA A 48 -0.01 -4.79 2.48
C ALA A 48 -0.83 -5.41 1.35
N VAL A 49 -0.22 -5.56 0.18
CA VAL A 49 -0.85 -6.07 -1.03
C VAL A 49 -0.08 -7.29 -1.49
N GLN A 50 -0.77 -8.41 -1.64
CA GLN A 50 -0.18 -9.57 -2.29
C GLN A 50 0.04 -9.24 -3.76
N LEU A 51 1.23 -9.52 -4.31
CA LEU A 51 1.67 -9.24 -5.69
C LEU A 51 1.38 -10.38 -6.67
N ALA A 52 1.23 -11.60 -6.17
CA ALA A 52 0.86 -12.76 -6.99
C ALA A 52 -0.63 -13.06 -6.76
N TRP A 53 -1.47 -12.70 -7.73
CA TRP A 53 -2.89 -13.04 -7.72
C TRP A 53 -3.39 -13.43 -9.11
N ASP A 54 -4.20 -14.49 -9.17
CA ASP A 54 -4.78 -14.97 -10.42
C ASP A 54 -6.09 -14.23 -10.79
N THR A 55 -6.79 -13.70 -9.77
CA THR A 55 -8.12 -13.09 -9.93
C THR A 55 -8.23 -11.73 -9.25
N GLN A 56 -8.04 -11.63 -7.94
CA GLN A 56 -8.14 -10.39 -7.16
C GLN A 56 -6.97 -10.25 -6.18
N PRO A 57 -6.41 -9.04 -6.02
CA PRO A 57 -5.36 -8.80 -5.03
C PRO A 57 -5.93 -8.96 -3.62
N ILE A 58 -5.19 -9.66 -2.76
CA ILE A 58 -5.44 -9.63 -1.31
C ILE A 58 -4.83 -8.35 -0.76
N VAL A 59 -5.64 -7.57 -0.03
CA VAL A 59 -5.22 -6.32 0.61
C VAL A 59 -5.47 -6.43 2.12
N GLU A 60 -4.41 -6.23 2.90
CA GLU A 60 -4.45 -6.11 4.37
C GLU A 60 -4.34 -4.64 4.76
N ARG A 61 -5.30 -4.13 5.53
CA ARG A 61 -5.30 -2.74 6.06
C ARG A 61 -4.59 -2.75 7.41
N LEU A 62 -3.42 -2.11 7.51
CA LEU A 62 -2.56 -2.21 8.68
C LEU A 62 -2.75 -1.05 9.65
N ALA A 63 -2.85 0.18 9.14
CA ALA A 63 -3.04 1.38 9.95
C ALA A 63 -3.62 2.53 9.11
N VAL A 64 -4.32 3.46 9.77
CA VAL A 64 -4.67 4.77 9.19
C VAL A 64 -3.60 5.76 9.60
N ILE A 65 -2.93 6.36 8.61
CA ILE A 65 -1.93 7.41 8.79
C ILE A 65 -2.26 8.53 7.78
N PRO A 66 -2.90 9.61 8.21
CA PRO A 66 -3.19 10.77 7.35
C PRO A 66 -1.92 11.38 6.74
N ASN A 67 -2.01 11.87 5.51
CA ASN A 67 -0.93 12.66 4.91
C ASN A 67 -1.44 13.67 3.89
N ASN A 68 -0.94 14.90 3.96
CA ASN A 68 -1.15 15.92 2.95
C ASN A 68 0.09 16.00 2.03
N ASN A 69 0.04 15.29 0.89
CA ASN A 69 1.12 15.19 -0.08
C ASN A 69 1.19 16.44 -0.98
N THR A 70 1.88 17.47 -0.51
CA THR A 70 2.00 18.77 -1.20
C THR A 70 3.22 18.86 -2.13
N ASP A 71 4.27 18.08 -1.89
CA ASP A 71 5.50 18.07 -2.66
C ASP A 71 6.27 16.75 -2.46
N TYR A 72 7.42 16.62 -3.12
CA TYR A 72 8.24 15.41 -3.03
C TYR A 72 8.64 15.06 -1.60
N SER A 73 9.01 16.04 -0.77
CA SER A 73 9.44 15.76 0.60
C SER A 73 8.28 15.49 1.56
N ALA A 74 7.02 15.74 1.17
CA ALA A 74 5.81 15.36 1.92
C ALA A 74 5.38 13.90 1.67
N GLN A 75 6.09 13.16 0.82
CA GLN A 75 5.73 11.78 0.49
C GLN A 75 6.10 10.80 1.62
N ASN A 76 5.40 9.67 1.63
CA ASN A 76 5.37 8.77 2.78
C ASN A 76 6.45 7.69 2.78
N TYR A 77 7.14 7.45 1.66
CA TYR A 77 8.29 6.53 1.51
C TYR A 77 8.20 5.27 2.39
N GLY A 78 7.21 4.41 2.12
CA GLY A 78 6.96 3.21 2.92
C GLY A 78 8.11 2.21 2.84
N SER A 79 8.63 1.77 3.99
CA SER A 79 9.65 0.73 4.08
C SER A 79 9.27 -0.34 5.09
N VAL A 80 9.24 -1.59 4.65
CA VAL A 80 8.94 -2.75 5.49
C VAL A 80 10.21 -3.39 6.05
N SER A 81 10.14 -3.85 7.29
CA SER A 81 11.18 -4.66 7.92
C SER A 81 11.33 -6.04 7.24
N PRO A 82 12.51 -6.68 7.33
CA PRO A 82 12.73 -7.99 6.70
C PRO A 82 11.73 -9.07 7.11
N ASN A 83 11.21 -9.03 8.34
CA ASN A 83 10.25 -10.02 8.82
C ASN A 83 8.78 -9.64 8.55
N GLY A 84 8.51 -8.47 7.95
CA GLY A 84 7.15 -8.02 7.64
C GLY A 84 6.34 -7.48 8.79
N MET A 85 6.90 -7.42 10.00
CA MET A 85 6.12 -7.12 11.21
C MET A 85 6.07 -5.63 11.55
N LYS A 86 6.88 -4.84 10.86
CA LYS A 86 7.08 -3.41 11.09
C LYS A 86 7.15 -2.69 9.76
N VAL A 87 6.46 -1.55 9.65
CA VAL A 87 6.50 -0.66 8.48
C VAL A 87 6.80 0.77 8.95
N LEU A 88 7.83 1.40 8.37
CA LEU A 88 8.09 2.82 8.55
C LEU A 88 7.40 3.59 7.43
N VAL A 89 6.75 4.71 7.78
CA VAL A 89 6.21 5.67 6.83
C VAL A 89 6.47 7.10 7.31
N GLY A 90 6.80 8.01 6.40
CA GLY A 90 6.72 9.44 6.63
C GLY A 90 5.26 9.90 6.68
N SER A 91 4.95 10.94 7.44
CA SER A 91 3.64 11.60 7.41
C SER A 91 3.73 12.99 8.06
N ASN A 92 2.93 13.94 7.57
CA ASN A 92 2.69 15.23 8.20
C ASN A 92 1.40 15.26 9.04
N TRP A 93 0.98 14.13 9.60
CA TRP A 93 -0.24 14.03 10.40
C TRP A 93 -0.25 15.07 11.53
N GLY A 94 -1.31 15.87 11.56
CA GLY A 94 -1.52 16.95 12.53
C GLY A 94 -0.91 18.28 12.09
N GLY A 95 -0.18 18.30 10.97
CA GLY A 95 0.26 19.53 10.31
C GLY A 95 -0.83 20.13 9.42
N GLU A 96 -0.96 21.45 9.46
CA GLU A 96 -1.88 22.20 8.58
C GLU A 96 -1.33 22.39 7.16
N SER A 97 -0.07 22.04 6.95
CA SER A 97 0.65 22.17 5.68
C SER A 97 1.27 20.85 5.26
N GLY A 98 2.03 20.84 4.16
CA GLY A 98 2.94 19.76 3.79
C GLY A 98 3.98 19.37 4.85
N ARG A 99 4.04 20.08 5.98
CA ARG A 99 5.07 20.04 7.02
C ARG A 99 4.48 20.25 8.42
N PRO A 100 5.19 19.84 9.49
CA PRO A 100 6.43 19.05 9.47
C PRO A 100 6.16 17.59 9.08
N VAL A 101 7.15 16.91 8.48
CA VAL A 101 7.06 15.47 8.19
C VAL A 101 7.79 14.71 9.30
N GLN A 102 7.13 13.72 9.87
CA GLN A 102 7.66 12.82 10.89
C GLN A 102 7.64 11.39 10.37
N THR A 103 8.49 10.53 10.94
CA THR A 103 8.46 9.10 10.64
C THR A 103 7.65 8.37 11.71
N TYR A 104 6.67 7.60 11.27
CA TYR A 104 5.85 6.74 12.10
C TYR A 104 6.22 5.27 11.88
N LEU A 105 6.21 4.50 12.97
CA LEU A 105 6.38 3.06 12.96
C LEU A 105 5.02 2.39 13.16
N VAL A 106 4.56 1.66 12.15
CA VAL A 106 3.44 0.73 12.27
C VAL A 106 4.00 -0.61 12.74
N ASP A 107 3.68 -1.00 13.97
CA ASP A 107 4.09 -2.29 14.56
C ASP A 107 2.91 -3.24 14.64
N ILE A 108 2.93 -4.31 13.84
CA ILE A 108 1.85 -5.32 13.78
C ILE A 108 2.22 -6.61 14.51
N THR A 109 3.29 -6.63 15.31
CA THR A 109 3.71 -7.83 16.06
C THR A 109 2.62 -8.40 16.98
N GLY A 110 1.71 -7.56 17.48
CA GLY A 110 0.61 -7.99 18.34
C GLY A 110 -0.61 -8.57 17.60
N LEU A 111 -0.69 -8.40 16.27
CA LEU A 111 -1.85 -8.79 15.47
C LEU A 111 -1.73 -10.19 14.86
N CYS A 112 -0.51 -10.70 14.67
CA CYS A 112 -0.27 -12.07 14.24
C CYS A 112 -0.19 -12.99 15.47
N ARG A 113 -1.33 -13.56 15.89
CA ARG A 113 -1.40 -14.69 16.83
C ARG A 113 -1.93 -15.92 16.12
#